data_AF-A0A7W0K5J1-F1
#
_entry.id   AF-A0A7W0K5J1-F1
#
_cell.length_a   1.000
_cell.length_b   1.000
_cell.length_c   1.000
_cell.angle_alpha   90.00
_cell.angle_beta   90.00
_cell.angle_gamma   90.00
#
_symmetry.space_group_name_H-M   'P 1'
#
loop_
_entity.id
_entity.type
_entity.pdbx_description
1 polymer ?
#
loop_
_entity_poly.entity_id
_entity_poly.type
_entity_poly.pdbx_seq_one_letter_code
_entity_poly.pdbx_strand_id
1 'polypeptide(L)'
;FRVSAETPRYAEFADAKTLVTLNARPLGRDTSALHPGDLLYFRQSGQAQPDHLMVFVGRSFFDPGHVDWVVYHTGPTEEGPGEVRKVRLRDLQRHPAPRWRPLTSNPHFVGVYRLAAL
;
A
#
# COMPACT_ATOMS: atom_id res chain seq x y z
N PHE A 1 -13.66 -5.61 -10.08
CA PHE A 1 -12.26 -5.74 -10.56
C PHE A 1 -11.95 -7.23 -10.70
N ARG A 2 -11.71 -7.72 -11.92
CA ARG A 2 -11.28 -9.10 -12.17
C ARG A 2 -9.78 -9.07 -12.43
N VAL A 3 -9.02 -9.83 -11.65
CA VAL A 3 -7.64 -10.18 -11.99
C VAL A 3 -7.74 -11.54 -12.66
N SER A 4 -7.51 -11.62 -13.98
CA SER A 4 -7.45 -12.91 -14.69
C SER A 4 -6.14 -13.62 -14.38
N ALA A 5 -6.19 -14.95 -14.29
CA ALA A 5 -5.02 -15.81 -14.13
C ALA A 5 -4.18 -15.95 -15.41
N GLU A 6 -4.69 -15.49 -16.56
CA GLU A 6 -3.90 -15.34 -17.78
C GLU A 6 -3.18 -14.00 -17.77
N THR A 7 -1.87 -14.03 -18.03
CA THR A 7 -1.06 -12.83 -18.33
C THR A 7 -1.35 -12.41 -19.77
N PRO A 8 -2.15 -11.35 -20.02
CA PRO A 8 -2.31 -10.86 -21.39
C PRO A 8 -0.95 -10.26 -21.77
N ARG A 9 -0.44 -10.62 -22.95
CA ARG A 9 0.86 -10.15 -23.47
C ARG A 9 0.96 -8.60 -23.56
N TYR A 10 -0.17 -7.90 -23.40
CA TYR A 10 -0.30 -6.44 -23.34
C TYR A 10 -1.37 -5.99 -22.32
N ALA A 11 -1.27 -6.40 -21.05
CA ALA A 11 -2.02 -5.70 -20.00
C ALA A 11 -1.18 -4.52 -19.50
N GLU A 12 -1.66 -3.30 -19.72
CA GLU A 12 -1.14 -2.09 -19.06
C GLU A 12 -1.28 -2.28 -17.54
N PHE A 13 -0.21 -2.74 -16.88
CA PHE A 13 -0.18 -2.86 -15.42
C PHE A 13 1.12 -2.25 -14.89
N ALA A 14 0.98 -1.19 -14.10
CA ALA A 14 2.07 -0.69 -13.29
C ALA A 14 2.10 -1.47 -11.98
N ASP A 15 3.07 -2.40 -11.85
CA ASP A 15 3.33 -3.01 -10.55
C ASP A 15 3.77 -1.97 -9.52
N ALA A 16 3.73 -2.33 -8.24
CA ALA A 16 4.04 -1.44 -7.13
C ALA A 16 5.40 -0.74 -7.27
N LYS A 17 6.43 -1.48 -7.70
CA LYS A 17 7.79 -0.96 -7.86
C LYS A 17 7.87 -0.01 -9.05
N THR A 18 7.23 -0.36 -10.17
CA THR A 18 7.17 0.47 -11.37
C THR A 18 6.43 1.79 -11.09
N LEU A 19 5.29 1.74 -10.41
CA LEU A 19 4.54 2.93 -10.00
C LEU A 19 5.39 3.85 -9.11
N VAL A 20 6.03 3.30 -8.08
CA VAL A 20 6.87 4.09 -7.16
C VAL A 20 8.09 4.69 -7.87
N THR A 21 8.76 3.90 -8.72
CA THR A 21 9.99 4.33 -9.40
C THR A 21 9.73 5.45 -10.41
N LEU A 22 8.62 5.37 -11.13
CA LEU A 22 8.37 6.25 -12.28
C LEU A 22 7.38 7.39 -11.99
N ASN A 23 6.51 7.24 -10.98
CA ASN A 23 5.39 8.16 -10.77
C ASN A 23 5.27 8.65 -9.31
N ALA A 24 6.29 8.42 -8.47
CA ALA A 24 6.24 8.88 -7.09
C ALA A 24 7.58 9.45 -6.61
N ARG A 25 7.50 10.37 -5.65
CA ARG A 25 8.66 10.92 -4.94
C ARG A 25 8.71 10.41 -3.50
N PRO A 26 9.89 10.01 -2.98
CA PRO A 26 10.02 9.59 -1.59
C PRO A 26 9.82 10.79 -0.64
N LEU A 27 9.16 10.55 0.49
CA LEU A 27 8.97 11.51 1.59
C LEU A 27 9.70 11.10 2.88
N GLY A 28 10.46 10.00 2.84
CA GLY A 28 11.10 9.41 4.01
C GLY A 28 10.27 8.28 4.60
N ARG A 29 10.37 8.06 5.92
CA ARG A 29 9.73 6.91 6.60
C ARG A 29 8.82 7.35 7.75
N ASP A 30 8.68 8.65 7.98
CA ASP A 30 7.75 9.14 8.99
C ASP A 30 6.34 9.18 8.42
N THR A 31 5.42 8.47 9.08
CA THR A 31 4.00 8.43 8.69
C THR A 31 3.24 9.67 9.13
N SER A 32 3.80 10.51 10.00
CA SER A 32 3.19 11.78 10.39
C SER A 32 3.06 12.77 9.23
N ALA A 33 3.90 12.61 8.19
CA ALA A 33 3.93 13.47 7.01
C ALA A 33 2.90 13.09 5.92
N LEU A 34 2.11 12.03 6.15
CA LEU A 34 1.14 11.53 5.17
C LEU A 34 0.04 12.55 4.86
N HIS A 35 -0.21 12.74 3.58
CA HIS A 35 -1.36 13.46 3.04
C HIS A 35 -2.27 12.49 2.27
N PRO A 36 -3.58 12.77 2.14
CA PRO A 36 -4.48 11.97 1.31
C PRO A 36 -3.91 11.74 -0.09
N GLY A 37 -3.87 10.47 -0.52
CA GLY A 37 -3.27 10.02 -1.77
C GLY A 37 -1.81 9.56 -1.68
N ASP A 38 -1.13 9.80 -0.54
CA ASP A 38 0.22 9.27 -0.34
C ASP A 38 0.21 7.75 -0.19
N LEU A 39 1.33 7.15 -0.59
CA LEU A 39 1.55 5.72 -0.60
C LEU A 39 2.44 5.30 0.58
N LEU A 40 2.06 4.20 1.22
CA LEU A 40 2.90 3.43 2.13
C LEU A 40 3.48 2.26 1.34
N TYR A 41 4.80 2.20 1.20
CA TYR A 41 5.47 1.16 0.43
C TYR A 41 6.16 0.14 1.33
N PHE A 42 5.82 -1.13 1.12
CA PHE A 42 6.44 -2.28 1.78
C PHE A 42 7.14 -3.19 0.78
N ARG A 43 8.21 -3.84 1.25
CA ARG A 43 8.89 -4.92 0.54
C ARG A 43 8.98 -6.19 1.39
N GLN A 44 8.33 -7.25 0.92
CA GLN A 44 8.28 -8.58 1.53
C GLN A 44 9.15 -9.55 0.73
N SER A 45 10.44 -9.63 1.09
CA SER A 45 11.38 -10.56 0.45
C SER A 45 10.86 -12.01 0.50
N GLY A 46 11.06 -12.76 -0.58
CA GLY A 46 10.65 -14.17 -0.68
C GLY A 46 9.19 -14.41 -1.10
N GLN A 47 8.41 -13.35 -1.36
CA GLN A 47 7.09 -13.46 -1.99
C GLN A 47 7.20 -13.34 -3.52
N ALA A 48 6.27 -13.95 -4.26
CA ALA A 48 6.22 -13.84 -5.72
C ALA A 48 6.04 -12.38 -6.20
N GLN A 49 5.29 -11.59 -5.42
CA GLN A 49 5.14 -10.15 -5.59
C GLN A 49 5.62 -9.46 -4.30
N PRO A 50 6.92 -9.12 -4.21
CA PRO A 50 7.49 -8.62 -2.97
C PRO A 50 7.09 -7.17 -2.68
N ASP A 51 6.74 -6.40 -3.70
CA ASP A 51 6.46 -4.97 -3.59
C ASP A 51 4.97 -4.72 -3.35
N HIS A 52 4.65 -4.00 -2.26
CA HIS A 52 3.27 -3.82 -1.81
C HIS A 52 2.97 -2.37 -1.47
N LEU A 53 1.86 -1.85 -1.98
CA LEU A 53 1.41 -0.49 -1.74
C LEU A 53 0.12 -0.47 -0.94
N MET A 54 0.05 0.49 -0.02
CA MET A 54 -1.18 0.91 0.62
C MET A 54 -1.36 2.41 0.36
N VAL A 55 -2.61 2.86 0.24
CA VAL A 55 -2.94 4.27 0.00
C VAL A 55 -3.47 4.86 1.29
N PHE A 56 -2.84 5.93 1.76
CA PHE A 56 -3.39 6.75 2.83
C PHE A 56 -4.50 7.63 2.24
N VAL A 57 -5.74 7.38 2.65
CA VAL A 57 -6.93 8.12 2.22
C VAL A 57 -7.18 9.31 3.14
N GLY A 58 -6.76 9.21 4.41
CA GLY A 58 -7.03 10.24 5.41
C GLY A 58 -8.51 10.23 5.82
N ARG A 59 -9.18 11.39 5.77
CA ARG A 59 -10.61 11.50 6.09
C ARG A 59 -11.46 10.86 4.99
N SER A 60 -12.42 10.03 5.39
CA SER A 60 -13.36 9.38 4.46
C SER A 60 -14.72 10.08 4.49
N PHE A 61 -15.33 10.29 3.32
CA PHE A 61 -16.71 10.75 3.22
C PHE A 61 -17.71 9.69 3.71
N PHE A 62 -17.43 8.41 3.44
CA PHE A 62 -18.28 7.29 3.81
C PHE A 62 -18.12 6.87 5.28
N ASP A 63 -17.05 7.32 5.93
CA ASP A 63 -16.73 7.00 7.31
C ASP A 63 -16.08 8.21 8.01
N PRO A 64 -16.90 9.20 8.38
CA PRO A 64 -16.42 10.49 8.86
C PRO A 64 -15.88 10.44 10.31
N GLY A 65 -16.04 9.31 11.02
CA GLY A 65 -15.63 9.17 12.41
C GLY A 65 -14.11 9.15 12.63
N HIS A 66 -13.34 8.92 11.57
CA HIS A 66 -11.88 8.86 11.61
C HIS A 66 -11.23 9.59 10.43
N VAL A 67 -9.97 10.00 10.62
CA VAL A 67 -9.22 10.87 9.70
C VAL A 67 -7.95 10.24 9.16
N ASP A 68 -7.68 8.99 9.52
CA ASP A 68 -6.43 8.30 9.27
C ASP A 68 -6.62 6.98 8.49
N TRP A 69 -7.58 6.96 7.56
CA TRP A 69 -7.88 5.74 6.80
C TRP A 69 -6.76 5.38 5.83
N VAL A 70 -6.46 4.08 5.79
CA VAL A 70 -5.56 3.43 4.83
C VAL A 70 -6.36 2.35 4.10
N VAL A 71 -6.19 2.28 2.79
CA VAL A 71 -6.78 1.25 1.93
C VAL A 71 -5.67 0.44 1.28
N TYR A 72 -5.83 -0.87 1.25
CA TYR A 72 -4.88 -1.77 0.61
C TYR A 72 -5.59 -3.04 0.12
N HIS A 73 -4.93 -3.79 -0.75
CA HIS A 73 -5.39 -5.10 -1.20
C HIS A 73 -4.56 -6.17 -0.49
N THR A 74 -5.11 -7.33 -0.12
CA THR A 74 -4.30 -8.37 0.56
C THR A 74 -3.34 -9.11 -0.37
N GLY A 75 -3.50 -8.93 -1.68
CA GLY A 75 -2.88 -9.79 -2.69
C GLY A 75 -3.56 -11.16 -2.77
N PRO A 76 -3.27 -11.94 -3.82
CA PRO A 76 -3.80 -13.28 -3.97
C PRO A 76 -3.30 -14.19 -2.85
N THR A 77 -4.20 -15.04 -2.35
CA THR A 77 -3.93 -16.13 -1.41
C THR A 77 -4.22 -17.46 -2.08
N GLU A 78 -3.90 -18.58 -1.43
CA GLU A 78 -4.31 -19.92 -1.91
C GLU A 78 -5.83 -20.05 -2.04
N GLU A 79 -6.58 -19.27 -1.25
CA GLU A 79 -8.04 -19.30 -1.17
C GLU A 79 -8.73 -18.37 -2.18
N GLY A 80 -8.00 -17.46 -2.86
CA GLY A 80 -8.61 -16.55 -3.82
C GLY A 80 -7.76 -15.35 -4.23
N PRO A 81 -8.34 -14.40 -4.99
CA PRO A 81 -7.61 -13.25 -5.53
C PRO A 81 -7.18 -12.24 -4.45
N GLY A 82 -7.65 -12.38 -3.21
CA GLY A 82 -7.50 -11.39 -2.15
C GLY A 82 -8.70 -10.44 -2.08
N GLU A 83 -8.62 -9.49 -1.16
CA GLU A 83 -9.68 -8.51 -0.91
C GLU A 83 -9.11 -7.10 -0.65
N VAL A 84 -9.95 -6.09 -0.85
CA VAL A 84 -9.65 -4.71 -0.45
C VAL A 84 -10.02 -4.54 1.02
N ARG A 85 -9.06 -4.08 1.82
CA ARG A 85 -9.24 -3.76 3.23
C ARG A 85 -9.14 -2.25 3.46
N LYS A 86 -9.96 -1.76 4.38
CA LYS A 86 -9.91 -0.41 4.93
C LYS A 86 -9.57 -0.51 6.41
N VAL A 87 -8.50 0.14 6.84
CA VAL A 87 -8.03 0.12 8.23
C VAL A 87 -7.57 1.51 8.64
N ARG A 88 -7.56 1.81 9.94
CA ARG A 88 -6.95 3.05 10.42
C ARG A 88 -5.44 2.89 10.49
N LEU A 89 -4.70 3.95 10.15
CA LEU A 89 -3.24 3.98 10.25
C LEU A 89 -2.78 3.60 11.67
N ARG A 90 -3.46 4.09 12.70
CA ARG A 90 -3.14 3.77 14.10
C ARG A 90 -3.32 2.30 14.47
N ASP A 91 -4.17 1.56 13.77
CA ASP A 91 -4.35 0.11 14.00
C ASP A 91 -3.33 -0.67 13.18
N LEU A 92 -3.04 -0.21 11.96
CA LEU A 92 -1.98 -0.76 11.11
C LEU A 92 -0.59 -0.65 11.76
N GLN A 93 -0.30 0.44 12.48
CA GLN A 93 0.92 0.58 13.30
C GLN A 93 1.04 -0.50 14.39
N ARG A 94 -0.08 -1.09 14.81
CA ARG A 94 -0.18 -2.17 15.80
C ARG A 94 -0.55 -3.51 15.17
N HIS A 95 -0.40 -3.65 13.85
CA HIS A 95 -0.79 -4.85 13.12
C HIS A 95 -0.17 -6.11 13.75
N PRO A 96 -0.92 -7.22 13.91
CA PRO A 96 -0.42 -8.41 14.60
C PRO A 96 0.84 -8.98 13.95
N ALA A 97 0.92 -9.01 12.61
CA ALA A 97 2.15 -9.32 11.89
C ALA A 97 3.07 -8.07 11.79
N PRO A 98 4.25 -8.04 12.44
CA PRO A 98 5.09 -6.84 12.51
C PRO A 98 5.60 -6.33 11.15
N ARG A 99 5.78 -7.23 10.17
CA ARG A 99 6.22 -6.90 8.82
C ARG A 99 5.33 -5.90 8.09
N TRP A 100 4.08 -5.74 8.53
CA TRP A 100 3.09 -4.81 7.97
C TRP A 100 2.91 -3.52 8.76
N ARG A 101 3.69 -3.30 9.82
CA ARG A 101 3.62 -2.07 10.61
C ARG A 101 4.41 -0.96 9.91
N PRO A 102 3.81 0.18 9.55
CA PRO A 102 4.52 1.29 8.89
C PRO A 102 5.30 2.11 9.94
N LEU A 103 6.31 1.48 10.53
CA LEU A 103 7.18 2.06 11.54
C LEU A 103 8.57 2.29 10.95
N THR A 104 9.23 3.38 11.33
CA THR A 104 10.60 3.70 10.89
C THR A 104 11.61 2.60 11.24
N SER A 105 11.34 1.78 12.26
CA SER A 105 12.16 0.63 12.65
C SER A 105 11.88 -0.65 11.86
N ASN A 106 10.78 -0.76 11.12
CA ASN A 106 10.42 -1.97 10.38
C ASN A 106 11.18 -2.06 9.05
N PRO A 107 12.13 -2.98 8.84
CA PRO A 107 12.90 -3.06 7.60
C PRO A 107 12.06 -3.38 6.36
N HIS A 108 10.88 -3.98 6.53
CA HIS A 108 9.94 -4.23 5.44
C HIS A 108 9.18 -2.99 5.00
N PHE A 109 9.15 -1.94 5.84
CA PHE A 109 8.54 -0.66 5.48
C PHE A 109 9.59 0.23 4.80
N VAL A 110 9.54 0.26 3.48
CA VAL A 110 10.49 1.01 2.64
C VAL A 110 10.32 2.50 2.89
N GLY A 111 9.09 3.00 2.90
CA GLY A 111 8.81 4.38 3.27
C GLY A 111 7.49 4.91 2.74
N VAL A 112 7.36 6.23 2.85
CA VAL A 112 6.24 7.03 2.36
C VAL A 112 6.62 7.64 1.03
N TYR A 113 5.67 7.63 0.10
CA TYR A 113 5.83 8.18 -1.24
C TYR A 113 4.62 9.03 -1.61
N ARG A 114 4.86 10.12 -2.34
CA ARG A 114 3.80 10.94 -2.93
C ARG A 114 3.72 10.71 -4.41
N LEU A 115 2.53 10.41 -4.91
CA LEU A 115 2.29 10.39 -6.35
C LEU A 115 2.62 11.77 -6.94
N ALA A 116 3.47 11.78 -7.95
CA ALA A 116 3.70 12.96 -8.78
C ALA A 116 2.54 13.02 -9.78
N ALA A 117 1.67 14.01 -9.67
CA ALA A 117 0.77 14.33 -10.78
C ALA A 117 1.66 14.80 -11.95
N LEU A 118 1.52 14.14 -13.09
CA LEU A 118 2.13 14.56 -14.36
C LEU A 118 1.54 15.89 -14.82
#